data_AF-A0A1I3WEP1-F1
#
_entry.id   AF-A0A1I3WEP1-F1
#
_cell.length_a   1.000
_cell.length_b   1.000
_cell.length_c   1.000
_cell.angle_alpha   90.00
_cell.angle_beta   90.00
_cell.angle_gamma   90.00
#
_symmetry.space_group_name_H-M   'P 1'
#
loop_
_entity.id
_entity.type
_entity.pdbx_description
1 polymer ?
#
loop_
_entity_poly.entity_id
_entity_poly.type
_entity_poly.pdbx_seq_one_letter_code
_entity_poly.pdbx_strand_id
1 'polypeptide(L)'
;MNPRFAFVAAPLLVLAYGVIRILDGLDGSRGPGLAWTTGHLAFLAALALFVPIFWEMRRMAGRDALSTVSAVMGSVGILAASAQFVIDIVVGFLSADHAAMGVLFDRIQAVPGVSFAIYDGGPYLFYLGQLALVVQLAVIGRVKAWTPVLVLIDLVLPIVDRDFIPLGAIFLLVSFVPLARGIAPTAKPVAAHAARRAATHA
;
A
#
# COMPACT_ATOMS: atom_id res chain seq x y z
N MET A 1 11.27 -9.35 -8.45
CA MET A 1 10.87 -9.48 -7.03
C MET A 1 9.84 -10.58 -6.92
N ASN A 2 9.88 -11.42 -5.87
CA ASN A 2 8.81 -12.41 -5.62
C ASN A 2 7.54 -11.64 -5.19
N PRO A 3 6.45 -11.63 -5.97
CA PRO A 3 5.28 -10.81 -5.66
C PRO A 3 4.64 -11.18 -4.32
N ARG A 4 4.80 -12.44 -3.85
CA ARG A 4 4.36 -12.88 -2.51
C ARG A 4 5.00 -12.09 -1.37
N PHE A 5 6.26 -11.64 -1.56
CA PHE A 5 6.96 -10.84 -0.56
C PHE A 5 6.23 -9.51 -0.32
N ALA A 6 5.75 -8.86 -1.39
CA ALA A 6 5.06 -7.58 -1.28
C ALA A 6 3.77 -7.69 -0.46
N PHE A 7 2.98 -8.76 -0.64
CA PHE A 7 1.75 -9.01 0.12
C PHE A 7 1.96 -9.20 1.64
N VAL A 8 3.20 -9.44 2.09
CA VAL A 8 3.53 -9.54 3.52
C VAL A 8 4.28 -8.29 3.99
N ALA A 9 5.28 -7.85 3.24
CA ALA A 9 6.11 -6.72 3.61
C ALA A 9 5.34 -5.39 3.61
N ALA A 10 4.41 -5.17 2.67
CA ALA A 10 3.64 -3.93 2.62
C ALA A 10 2.76 -3.73 3.89
N PRO A 11 1.91 -4.69 4.30
CA PRO A 11 1.16 -4.54 5.56
C PRO A 11 2.05 -4.42 6.80
N LEU A 12 3.20 -5.12 6.84
CA LEU A 12 4.14 -4.99 7.97
C LEU A 12 4.80 -3.60 8.04
N LEU A 13 5.07 -2.98 6.90
CA LEU A 13 5.60 -1.61 6.85
C LEU A 13 4.53 -0.58 7.23
N VAL A 14 3.26 -0.79 6.84
CA VAL A 14 2.12 0.03 7.32
C VAL A 14 1.96 -0.12 8.83
N LEU A 15 2.07 -1.35 9.36
CA LEU A 15 2.06 -1.62 10.80
C LEU A 15 3.20 -0.88 11.50
N ALA A 16 4.43 -0.96 10.97
CA ALA A 16 5.58 -0.26 11.52
C ALA A 16 5.36 1.26 11.56
N TYR A 17 4.84 1.86 10.46
CA TYR A 17 4.46 3.27 10.44
C TYR A 17 3.45 3.61 11.54
N GLY A 18 2.35 2.85 11.64
CA GLY A 18 1.32 3.11 12.65
C GLY A 18 1.86 3.03 14.08
N VAL A 19 2.71 2.05 14.37
CA VAL A 19 3.34 1.91 15.70
C VAL A 19 4.28 3.07 15.97
N ILE A 20 5.17 3.41 15.03
CA ILE A 20 6.10 4.53 15.17
C ILE A 20 5.33 5.85 15.37
N ARG A 21 4.22 6.05 14.64
CA ARG A 21 3.35 7.22 14.80
C ARG A 21 2.76 7.34 16.20
N ILE A 22 2.37 6.22 16.83
CA ILE A 22 1.89 6.24 18.21
C ILE A 22 3.04 6.61 19.15
N LEU A 23 4.21 6.01 18.97
CA LEU A 23 5.41 6.29 19.78
C LEU A 23 5.84 7.76 19.67
N ASP A 24 5.79 8.33 18.47
CA ASP A 24 6.09 9.74 18.16
C ASP A 24 5.12 10.71 18.84
N GLY A 25 3.94 10.26 19.26
CA GLY A 25 2.94 11.09 19.94
C GLY A 25 2.88 10.93 21.45
N LEU A 26 3.75 10.11 22.05
CA LEU A 26 3.69 9.81 23.50
C LEU A 26 4.01 11.00 24.40
N ASP A 27 4.73 12.00 23.87
CA ASP A 27 5.01 13.28 24.54
C ASP A 27 3.90 14.33 24.32
N GLY A 28 2.83 13.96 23.62
CA GLY A 28 1.70 14.82 23.29
C GLY A 28 1.83 15.58 21.97
N SER A 29 2.94 15.44 21.23
CA SER A 29 3.15 16.14 19.95
C SER A 29 3.92 15.30 18.94
N ARG A 30 3.33 15.07 17.76
CA ARG A 30 4.01 14.36 16.66
C ARG A 30 4.79 15.35 15.80
N GLY A 31 6.09 15.47 16.01
CA GLY A 31 6.93 16.54 15.47
C GLY A 31 8.06 16.07 14.57
N PRO A 32 8.87 16.99 14.03
CA PRO A 32 10.02 16.64 13.21
C PRO A 32 11.03 15.82 14.02
N GLY A 33 11.63 14.81 13.41
CA GLY A 33 12.60 13.95 14.10
C GLY A 33 12.75 12.54 13.51
N LEU A 34 13.44 11.68 14.25
CA LEU A 34 13.73 10.30 13.84
C LEU A 34 12.48 9.44 13.74
N ALA A 35 11.55 9.53 14.70
CA ALA A 35 10.32 8.75 14.70
C ALA A 35 9.41 9.18 13.52
N TRP A 36 9.14 10.49 13.38
CA TRP A 36 8.50 11.04 12.18
C TRP A 36 9.11 10.52 10.87
N THR A 37 10.41 10.74 10.66
CA THR A 37 11.07 10.40 9.40
C THR A 37 11.04 8.90 9.13
N THR A 38 11.36 8.08 10.13
CA THR A 38 11.39 6.62 9.99
C THR A 38 10.00 6.06 9.70
N GLY A 39 8.97 6.58 10.37
CA GLY A 39 7.58 6.22 10.10
C GLY A 39 7.19 6.53 8.65
N HIS A 40 7.44 7.76 8.19
CA HIS A 40 7.07 8.16 6.84
C HIS A 40 7.86 7.38 5.76
N LEU A 41 9.14 7.09 5.99
CA LEU A 41 9.93 6.23 5.11
C LEU A 41 9.39 4.78 5.07
N ALA A 42 8.97 4.23 6.20
CA ALA A 42 8.35 2.91 6.24
C ALA A 42 7.07 2.86 5.40
N PHE A 43 6.20 3.86 5.54
CA PHE A 43 4.97 3.93 4.74
C PHE A 43 5.24 4.17 3.25
N LEU A 44 6.21 5.02 2.90
CA LEU A 44 6.63 5.25 1.52
C LEU A 44 7.16 3.96 0.87
N ALA A 45 7.92 3.15 1.62
CA ALA A 45 8.34 1.82 1.18
C ALA A 45 7.15 0.86 1.01
N ALA A 46 6.14 0.94 1.87
CA ALA A 46 4.90 0.18 1.70
C ALA A 46 4.17 0.56 0.40
N LEU A 47 4.02 1.86 0.13
CA LEU A 47 3.40 2.39 -1.09
C LEU A 47 4.10 1.87 -2.36
N ALA A 48 5.44 1.84 -2.38
CA ALA A 48 6.20 1.25 -3.48
C ALA A 48 5.90 -0.25 -3.68
N LEU A 49 5.68 -0.99 -2.59
CA LEU A 49 5.29 -2.41 -2.66
C LEU A 49 3.82 -2.62 -3.06
N PHE A 50 2.93 -1.65 -2.83
CA PHE A 50 1.55 -1.74 -3.32
C PHE A 50 1.42 -1.66 -4.84
N VAL A 51 2.38 -1.03 -5.53
CA VAL A 51 2.40 -0.98 -7.00
C VAL A 51 2.33 -2.40 -7.59
N PRO A 52 3.31 -3.31 -7.36
CA PRO A 52 3.22 -4.66 -7.90
C PRO A 52 2.02 -5.46 -7.35
N ILE A 53 1.54 -5.17 -6.13
CA ILE A 53 0.33 -5.81 -5.58
C ILE A 53 -0.91 -5.51 -6.42
N PHE A 54 -1.14 -4.24 -6.79
CA PHE A 54 -2.30 -3.86 -7.61
C PHE A 54 -2.26 -4.49 -9.00
N TRP A 55 -1.08 -4.49 -9.63
CA TRP A 55 -0.92 -5.10 -10.95
C TRP A 55 -1.03 -6.63 -10.92
N GLU A 56 -0.64 -7.27 -9.82
CA GLU A 56 -0.82 -8.71 -9.62
C GLU A 56 -2.29 -9.06 -9.36
N MET A 57 -3.00 -8.28 -8.53
CA MET A 57 -4.44 -8.47 -8.33
C MET A 57 -5.22 -8.26 -9.64
N ARG A 58 -4.85 -7.26 -10.45
CA ARG A 58 -5.39 -7.10 -11.82
C ARG A 58 -5.16 -8.35 -12.67
N ARG A 59 -3.95 -8.92 -12.62
CA ARG A 59 -3.62 -10.14 -13.36
C ARG A 59 -4.49 -11.32 -12.89
N MET A 60 -4.67 -11.48 -11.58
CA MET A 60 -5.52 -12.50 -10.98
C MET A 60 -7.00 -12.32 -11.30
N ALA A 61 -7.45 -11.08 -11.48
CA ALA A 61 -8.82 -10.73 -11.86
C ALA A 61 -9.13 -10.93 -13.35
N GLY A 62 -8.14 -11.25 -14.18
CA GLY A 62 -8.34 -11.57 -15.59
C GLY A 62 -7.91 -10.49 -16.59
N ARG A 63 -7.39 -9.35 -16.13
CA ARG A 63 -6.84 -8.25 -16.96
C ARG A 63 -7.88 -7.55 -17.86
N ASP A 64 -9.15 -7.61 -17.51
CA ASP A 64 -10.23 -6.90 -18.21
C ASP A 64 -10.19 -5.37 -17.97
N ALA A 65 -11.14 -4.65 -18.57
CA ALA A 65 -11.23 -3.20 -18.45
C ALA A 65 -11.44 -2.74 -16.99
N LEU A 66 -12.33 -3.41 -16.26
CA LEU A 66 -12.66 -3.04 -14.88
C LEU A 66 -11.46 -3.21 -13.94
N SER A 67 -10.80 -4.38 -13.98
CA SER A 67 -9.60 -4.64 -13.18
C SER A 67 -8.43 -3.73 -13.58
N THR A 68 -8.36 -3.32 -14.84
CA THR A 68 -7.37 -2.33 -15.30
C THR A 68 -7.65 -0.95 -14.72
N VAL A 69 -8.90 -0.47 -14.80
CA VAL A 69 -9.30 0.82 -14.22
C VAL A 69 -9.05 0.83 -12.72
N SER A 70 -9.40 -0.23 -12.00
CA SER A 70 -9.17 -0.31 -10.55
C SER A 70 -7.68 -0.27 -10.18
N ALA A 71 -6.82 -0.96 -10.93
CA ALA A 71 -5.37 -0.93 -10.71
C ALA A 71 -4.75 0.43 -11.05
N VAL A 72 -5.23 1.09 -12.12
CA VAL A 72 -4.80 2.45 -12.47
C VAL A 72 -5.25 3.45 -11.40
N MET A 73 -6.52 3.40 -10.98
CA MET A 73 -7.05 4.23 -9.90
C MET A 73 -6.22 4.06 -8.63
N GLY A 74 -5.95 2.82 -8.24
CA GLY A 74 -5.07 2.53 -7.12
C GLY A 74 -3.66 3.11 -7.30
N SER A 75 -3.07 2.95 -8.48
CA SER A 75 -1.72 3.47 -8.78
C SER A 75 -1.66 5.00 -8.73
N VAL A 76 -2.70 5.70 -9.20
CA VAL A 76 -2.82 7.16 -9.05
C VAL A 76 -2.88 7.55 -7.59
N GLY A 77 -3.65 6.82 -6.77
CA GLY A 77 -3.67 7.04 -5.33
C GLY A 77 -2.32 6.79 -4.65
N ILE A 78 -1.56 5.78 -5.10
CA ILE A 78 -0.18 5.55 -4.64
C ILE A 78 0.69 6.78 -4.93
N LEU A 79 0.60 7.34 -6.15
CA LEU A 79 1.39 8.51 -6.52
C LEU A 79 1.03 9.73 -5.66
N ALA A 80 -0.26 9.98 -5.46
CA ALA A 80 -0.73 11.08 -4.61
C ALA A 80 -0.27 10.92 -3.15
N ALA A 81 -0.48 9.74 -2.57
CA ALA A 81 -0.01 9.44 -1.22
C ALA A 81 1.52 9.50 -1.12
N SER A 82 2.25 9.04 -2.13
CA SER A 82 3.73 9.11 -2.12
C SER A 82 4.20 10.55 -2.13
N ALA A 83 3.57 11.42 -2.92
CA ALA A 83 3.85 12.84 -2.90
C ALA A 83 3.55 13.47 -1.53
N GLN A 84 2.44 13.10 -0.89
CA GLN A 84 2.12 13.53 0.47
C GLN A 84 3.23 13.13 1.45
N PHE A 85 3.60 11.86 1.51
CA PHE A 85 4.64 11.36 2.42
C PHE A 85 6.03 11.96 2.14
N VAL A 86 6.34 12.26 0.88
CA VAL A 86 7.57 12.99 0.53
C VAL A 86 7.53 14.42 1.05
N ILE A 87 6.41 15.12 0.90
CA ILE A 87 6.22 16.45 1.47
C ILE A 87 6.35 16.40 3.00
N ASP A 88 5.70 15.43 3.65
CA ASP A 88 5.75 15.25 5.10
C ASP A 88 7.19 15.08 5.61
N ILE A 89 8.02 14.31 4.88
CA ILE A 89 9.45 14.14 5.18
C ILE A 89 10.20 15.47 4.99
N VAL A 90 10.01 16.15 3.86
CA VAL A 90 10.70 17.42 3.55
C VAL A 90 10.33 18.49 4.58
N VAL A 91 9.05 18.65 4.90
CA VAL A 91 8.57 19.58 5.93
C VAL A 91 9.16 19.22 7.29
N GLY A 92 9.25 17.92 7.62
CA GLY A 92 9.92 17.44 8.83
C GLY A 92 11.38 17.87 8.90
N PHE A 93 12.14 17.76 7.82
CA PHE A 93 13.54 18.20 7.78
C PHE A 93 13.71 19.71 7.83
N LEU A 94 12.75 20.49 7.34
CA LEU A 94 12.82 21.95 7.30
C LEU A 94 12.30 22.63 8.58
N SER A 95 11.74 21.86 9.51
CA SER A 95 11.06 22.40 10.69
C SER A 95 11.84 22.10 11.96
N ALA A 96 11.91 23.10 12.86
CA ALA A 96 12.52 22.93 14.18
C ALA A 96 11.58 22.21 15.17
N ASP A 97 10.28 22.38 15.00
CA ASP A 97 9.23 21.84 15.87
C ASP A 97 7.92 21.62 15.09
N HIS A 98 6.90 21.09 15.79
CA HIS A 98 5.58 20.83 15.21
C HIS A 98 4.87 22.12 14.74
N ALA A 99 5.08 23.24 15.42
CA ALA A 99 4.45 24.51 15.05
C ALA A 99 5.00 25.04 13.72
N ALA A 100 6.31 24.94 13.52
CA ALA A 100 6.96 25.29 12.26
C ALA A 100 6.49 24.40 11.10
N MET A 101 6.25 23.10 11.35
CA MET A 101 5.66 22.21 10.34
C MET A 101 4.29 22.70 9.91
N GLY A 102 3.43 23.08 10.86
CA GLY A 102 2.08 23.60 10.57
C GLY A 102 2.11 24.76 9.57
N VAL A 103 2.98 25.75 9.81
CA VAL A 103 3.13 26.91 8.90
C VAL A 103 3.56 26.50 7.48
N LEU A 104 4.46 25.51 7.37
CA LEU A 104 4.89 25.02 6.05
C LEU A 104 3.79 24.22 5.34
N PHE A 105 3.07 23.36 6.06
CA PHE A 105 1.93 22.62 5.51
C PHE A 105 0.84 23.57 5.02
N ASP A 106 0.49 24.60 5.80
CA ASP A 106 -0.50 25.61 5.41
C ASP A 106 -0.13 26.29 4.09
N ARG A 107 1.15 26.64 3.92
CA ARG A 107 1.65 27.25 2.68
C ARG A 107 1.57 26.30 1.49
N ILE A 108 1.89 25.03 1.69
CA ILE A 108 1.83 24.01 0.63
C ILE A 108 0.39 23.74 0.23
N GLN A 109 -0.51 23.60 1.20
CA GLN A 109 -1.94 23.34 0.99
C GLN A 109 -2.69 24.54 0.41
N ALA A 110 -2.17 25.76 0.59
CA ALA A 110 -2.71 26.96 -0.04
C ALA A 110 -2.54 26.98 -1.58
N VAL A 111 -1.66 26.14 -2.15
CA VAL A 111 -1.50 26.04 -3.60
C VAL A 111 -2.77 25.39 -4.20
N PRO A 112 -3.44 26.04 -5.17
CA PRO A 112 -4.70 25.54 -5.73
C PRO A 112 -4.60 24.07 -6.21
N GLY A 113 -5.51 23.25 -5.72
CA GLY A 113 -5.60 21.83 -6.08
C GLY A 113 -4.71 20.88 -5.25
N VAL A 114 -3.73 21.38 -4.50
CA VAL A 114 -2.82 20.52 -3.72
C VAL A 114 -3.54 19.77 -2.61
N SER A 115 -4.39 20.42 -1.80
CA SER A 115 -5.19 19.72 -0.78
C SER A 115 -5.98 18.56 -1.38
N PHE A 116 -6.77 18.83 -2.42
CA PHE A 116 -7.58 17.79 -3.04
C PHE A 116 -6.75 16.67 -3.68
N ALA A 117 -5.71 17.02 -4.44
CA ALA A 117 -4.95 16.04 -5.21
C ALA A 117 -3.96 15.24 -4.37
N ILE A 118 -3.42 15.80 -3.28
CA ILE A 118 -2.31 15.21 -2.53
C ILE A 118 -2.70 14.80 -1.11
N TYR A 119 -3.62 15.51 -0.46
CA TYR A 119 -3.98 15.25 0.94
C TYR A 119 -5.36 14.60 1.10
N ASP A 120 -6.30 14.88 0.19
CA ASP A 120 -7.68 14.41 0.28
C ASP A 120 -8.03 13.37 -0.81
N GLY A 121 -8.69 13.81 -1.88
CA GLY A 121 -9.27 12.94 -2.92
C GLY A 121 -8.26 12.02 -3.60
N GLY A 122 -7.05 12.51 -3.89
CA GLY A 122 -6.01 11.73 -4.57
C GLY A 122 -5.62 10.45 -3.81
N PRO A 123 -5.14 10.55 -2.56
CA PRO A 123 -4.84 9.38 -1.74
C PRO A 123 -6.02 8.40 -1.61
N TYR A 124 -7.27 8.87 -1.54
CA TYR A 124 -8.43 7.98 -1.43
C TYR A 124 -8.60 7.01 -2.62
N LEU A 125 -8.07 7.34 -3.79
CA LEU A 125 -8.06 6.43 -4.95
C LEU A 125 -7.27 5.15 -4.69
N PHE A 126 -6.28 5.18 -3.79
CA PHE A 126 -5.52 4.01 -3.35
C PHE A 126 -6.47 2.97 -2.73
N TYR A 127 -7.24 3.41 -1.74
CA TYR A 127 -8.16 2.58 -0.99
C TYR A 127 -9.30 2.05 -1.86
N LEU A 128 -9.85 2.92 -2.72
CA LEU A 128 -10.90 2.53 -3.67
C LEU A 128 -10.38 1.49 -4.68
N GLY A 129 -9.16 1.67 -5.19
CA GLY A 129 -8.54 0.75 -6.15
C GLY A 129 -8.30 -0.62 -5.53
N GLN A 130 -7.76 -0.63 -4.31
CA GLN A 130 -7.55 -1.84 -3.52
C GLN A 130 -8.85 -2.58 -3.25
N LEU A 131 -9.86 -1.89 -2.71
CA LEU A 131 -11.15 -2.50 -2.38
C LEU A 131 -11.83 -3.05 -3.64
N ALA A 132 -11.85 -2.28 -4.74
CA ALA A 132 -12.45 -2.72 -5.99
C ALA A 132 -11.79 -4.00 -6.54
N LEU A 133 -10.45 -4.08 -6.52
CA LEU A 133 -9.73 -5.29 -6.96
C LEU A 133 -10.03 -6.49 -6.07
N VAL A 134 -10.04 -6.30 -4.75
CA VAL A 134 -10.32 -7.39 -3.80
C VAL A 134 -11.76 -7.88 -3.91
N VAL A 135 -12.72 -6.97 -4.11
CA VAL A 135 -14.13 -7.31 -4.40
C VAL A 135 -14.25 -8.09 -5.70
N GLN A 136 -13.59 -7.65 -6.79
CA GLN A 136 -13.59 -8.38 -8.05
C GLN A 136 -13.07 -9.81 -7.85
N LEU A 137 -11.95 -9.98 -7.14
CA LEU A 137 -11.39 -11.30 -6.83
C LEU A 137 -12.34 -12.17 -5.99
N ALA A 138 -13.11 -11.58 -5.09
CA ALA A 138 -14.13 -12.31 -4.32
C ALA A 138 -15.31 -12.73 -5.20
N VAL A 139 -15.79 -11.85 -6.08
CA VAL A 139 -16.90 -12.11 -7.01
C VAL A 139 -16.57 -13.27 -7.96
N ILE A 140 -15.33 -13.35 -8.45
CA ILE A 140 -14.88 -14.46 -9.33
C ILE A 140 -14.37 -15.69 -8.54
N GLY A 141 -14.57 -15.73 -7.22
CA GLY A 141 -14.25 -16.89 -6.38
C GLY A 141 -12.75 -17.14 -6.14
N ARG A 142 -11.88 -16.16 -6.38
CA ARG A 142 -10.42 -16.28 -6.15
C ARG A 142 -10.03 -16.08 -4.68
N VAL A 143 -10.86 -15.35 -3.92
CA VAL A 143 -10.72 -15.19 -2.46
C VAL A 143 -12.07 -15.35 -1.78
N LYS A 144 -12.07 -15.51 -0.45
CA LYS A 144 -13.29 -15.65 0.34
C LYS A 144 -13.97 -14.29 0.55
N ALA A 145 -15.29 -14.29 0.74
CA ALA A 145 -16.08 -13.07 0.92
C ALA A 145 -15.70 -12.22 2.16
N TRP A 146 -15.03 -12.81 3.16
CA TRP A 146 -14.52 -12.04 4.30
C TRP A 146 -13.31 -11.17 3.94
N THR A 147 -12.59 -11.47 2.85
CA THR A 147 -11.39 -10.72 2.47
C THR A 147 -11.70 -9.25 2.13
N PRO A 148 -12.69 -8.93 1.28
CA PRO A 148 -13.15 -7.54 1.10
C PRO A 148 -13.59 -6.86 2.40
N VAL A 149 -14.23 -7.59 3.32
CA VAL A 149 -14.68 -7.03 4.61
C VAL A 149 -13.49 -6.60 5.46
N LEU A 150 -12.44 -7.41 5.55
CA LEU A 150 -11.23 -7.01 6.27
C LEU A 150 -10.51 -5.82 5.64
N VAL A 151 -10.48 -5.74 4.31
CA VAL A 151 -9.93 -4.59 3.58
C VAL A 151 -10.76 -3.33 3.81
N LEU A 152 -12.09 -3.47 3.88
CA LEU A 152 -12.97 -2.35 4.24
C LEU A 152 -12.74 -1.89 5.68
N ILE A 153 -12.52 -2.81 6.62
CA ILE A 153 -12.19 -2.46 8.02
C ILE A 153 -10.85 -1.72 8.08
N ASP A 154 -9.82 -2.22 7.38
CA ASP A 154 -8.52 -1.55 7.24
C ASP A 154 -8.65 -0.12 6.69
N LEU A 155 -9.51 0.10 5.68
CA LEU A 155 -9.79 1.41 5.12
C LEU A 155 -10.47 2.36 6.12
N VAL A 156 -11.47 1.88 6.86
CA VAL A 156 -12.32 2.71 7.71
C VAL A 156 -11.63 3.11 9.02
N LEU A 157 -10.81 2.23 9.60
CA LEU A 157 -10.19 2.48 10.91
C LEU A 157 -9.36 3.79 10.97
N PRO A 158 -8.44 4.07 10.01
CA PRO A 158 -7.67 5.32 10.00
C PRO A 158 -8.49 6.59 9.76
N ILE A 159 -9.71 6.46 9.20
CA ILE A 159 -10.65 7.58 9.01
C ILE A 159 -11.27 7.98 10.34
N VAL A 160 -11.58 6.99 11.19
CA VAL A 160 -12.11 7.24 12.55
C VAL A 160 -11.02 7.84 13.42
N ASP A 161 -9.86 7.18 13.47
CA ASP A 161 -8.68 7.68 14.16
C ASP A 161 -7.41 7.08 13.51
N ARG A 162 -6.43 7.94 13.21
CA ARG A 162 -5.15 7.51 12.63
C ARG A 162 -4.35 6.61 13.57
N ASP A 163 -4.65 6.61 14.87
CA ASP A 163 -4.00 5.73 15.83
C ASP A 163 -4.51 4.27 15.72
N PHE A 164 -5.57 4.02 14.94
CA PHE A 164 -5.99 2.66 14.58
C PHE A 164 -5.29 2.08 13.35
N ILE A 165 -4.34 2.79 12.74
CA ILE A 165 -3.54 2.28 11.61
C ILE A 165 -2.86 0.92 11.90
N PRO A 166 -2.26 0.67 13.08
CA PRO A 166 -1.71 -0.65 13.41
C PRO A 166 -2.75 -1.77 13.33
N LEU A 167 -3.96 -1.51 13.84
CA LEU A 167 -5.04 -2.50 13.82
C LEU A 167 -5.54 -2.74 12.39
N GLY A 168 -5.70 -1.68 11.60
CA GLY A 168 -5.99 -1.78 10.16
C GLY A 168 -4.95 -2.64 9.44
N ALA A 169 -3.66 -2.37 9.67
CA ALA A 169 -2.55 -3.11 9.07
C ALA A 169 -2.57 -4.62 9.41
N ILE A 170 -3.02 -4.99 10.62
CA ILE A 170 -3.21 -6.40 11.00
C ILE A 170 -4.35 -7.03 10.17
N PHE A 171 -5.49 -6.35 10.03
CA PHE A 171 -6.58 -6.82 9.18
C PHE A 171 -6.15 -6.94 7.72
N LEU A 172 -5.38 -5.97 7.24
CA LEU A 172 -4.81 -5.98 5.90
C LEU A 172 -3.87 -7.17 5.70
N LEU A 173 -2.94 -7.42 6.63
CA LEU A 173 -2.04 -8.56 6.60
C LEU A 173 -2.81 -9.88 6.53
N VAL A 174 -3.83 -10.06 7.37
CA VAL A 174 -4.69 -11.26 7.37
C VAL A 174 -5.43 -11.39 6.04
N SER A 175 -5.94 -10.29 5.48
CA SER A 175 -6.63 -10.26 4.19
C SER A 175 -5.70 -10.63 3.01
N PHE A 176 -4.40 -10.36 3.13
CA PHE A 176 -3.42 -10.61 2.08
C PHE A 176 -2.86 -12.04 2.07
N VAL A 177 -3.04 -12.82 3.14
CA VAL A 177 -2.60 -14.23 3.20
C VAL A 177 -3.21 -15.09 2.08
N PRO A 178 -4.55 -15.09 1.83
CA PRO A 178 -5.14 -15.81 0.70
C PRO A 178 -4.61 -15.35 -0.65
N LEU A 179 -4.40 -14.05 -0.82
CA LEU A 179 -3.90 -13.45 -2.07
C LEU A 179 -2.47 -13.92 -2.38
N ALA A 180 -1.59 -13.88 -1.38
CA ALA A 180 -0.21 -14.36 -1.50
C ALA A 180 -0.12 -15.85 -1.86
N ARG A 181 -1.06 -16.67 -1.36
CA ARG A 181 -1.15 -18.11 -1.68
C ARG A 181 -1.66 -18.36 -3.11
N GLY A 182 -2.54 -17.51 -3.62
CA GLY A 182 -3.10 -17.60 -4.97
C GLY A 182 -2.10 -17.30 -6.09
N ILE A 183 -0.97 -16.67 -5.77
CA ILE A 183 0.15 -16.47 -6.70
C ILE A 183 0.84 -17.83 -6.87
N ALA A 184 0.50 -18.59 -7.91
CA ALA A 184 1.24 -19.81 -8.24
C ALA A 184 2.75 -19.49 -8.38
N PRO A 185 3.66 -20.34 -7.86
CA PRO A 185 5.07 -20.18 -8.19
C PRO A 185 5.17 -20.24 -9.71
N THR A 186 5.80 -19.24 -10.34
CA THR A 186 6.26 -19.40 -11.72
C THR A 186 7.05 -20.69 -11.73
N ALA A 187 6.50 -21.74 -12.36
CA ALA A 187 7.22 -22.97 -12.54
C ALA A 187 8.58 -22.57 -13.12
N LYS A 188 9.69 -22.96 -12.46
CA LYS A 188 10.99 -22.91 -13.11
C LYS A 188 10.76 -23.51 -14.50
N PRO A 189 11.30 -22.93 -15.59
CA PRO A 189 11.36 -23.69 -16.83
C PRO A 189 12.05 -24.99 -16.41
N VAL A 190 11.30 -26.09 -16.36
CA VAL A 190 11.89 -27.41 -16.26
C VAL A 190 12.69 -27.44 -17.52
N ALA A 191 13.98 -27.19 -17.36
CA ALA A 191 14.89 -27.05 -18.44
C ALA A 191 14.61 -28.26 -19.32
N ALA A 192 14.26 -28.00 -20.57
CA ALA A 192 14.24 -28.99 -21.63
C ALA A 192 15.65 -29.58 -21.89
N HIS A 193 16.45 -29.71 -20.83
CA HIS A 193 17.71 -30.41 -20.70
C HIS A 193 17.48 -31.93 -20.58
N ALA A 194 16.24 -32.38 -20.30
CA ALA A 194 15.85 -33.78 -20.47
C ALA A 194 15.62 -34.14 -21.95
N ALA A 195 15.18 -33.20 -22.80
CA ALA A 195 14.93 -33.47 -24.21
C ALA A 195 16.21 -33.61 -25.05
N ARG A 196 17.34 -33.05 -24.59
CA ARG A 196 18.63 -33.19 -25.29
C ARG A 196 19.41 -34.47 -24.97
N ARG A 197 19.04 -35.21 -23.92
CA ARG A 197 19.59 -36.55 -23.60
C ARG A 197 18.84 -37.70 -24.26
N ALA A 198 17.62 -37.45 -24.75
CA ALA A 198 16.86 -38.44 -25.53
C ALA A 198 17.28 -38.45 -27.02
N ALA A 199 17.86 -37.36 -27.52
CA ALA A 199 18.38 -37.26 -28.88
C ALA A 199 19.82 -37.79 -29.06
N THR A 200 20.36 -38.48 -28.04
CA THR A 200 21.66 -39.17 -28.09
C THR A 200 21.55 -40.69 -28.29
N HIS A 201 20.37 -41.24 -28.61
CA HIS A 201 20.20 -42.68 -28.83
C HIS A 201 19.40 -43.06 -30.10
N ALA A 202 19.49 -42.25 -31.15
CA ALA A 202 19.07 -42.62 -32.51
C ALA A 202 20.29 -42.63 -33.44
#